data_AF-A0A0A8EGI5-F1
#
_entry.id   AF-A0A0A8EGI5-F1
#
_cell.length_a   1.000
_cell.length_b   1.000
_cell.length_c   1.000
_cell.angle_alpha   90.00
_cell.angle_beta   90.00
_cell.angle_gamma   90.00
#
_symmetry.space_group_name_H-M   'P 1'
#
loop_
_entity.id
_entity.type
_entity.pdbx_description
1 polymer ?
#
loop_
_entity_poly.entity_id
_entity_poly.type
_entity_poly.pdbx_seq_one_letter_code
_entity_poly.pdbx_strand_id
1 'polypeptide(L)'
;MTIDEDVHFPEYRAPAGCLGGLALPSVGLTGILAGLAQISRNGAPLWLLLALPAFLILVFLLLRIASGRVATFTGPDGITLRRPFGERRTAWPDIQAIEIHSNPSAVADSGMIAEFVVLYDRDGRRLLLPHLNSKTVFGLHEDVARLRELWEHLRGEDWVALPEVAEKIARTRRGMRRQRGLVVGVAVGGGVAMVGLVLFLVPVLTGALDGVGVDAPPLVAVGFVAVGGAVGAVLGQRSARRGGEAARRAADAPDRPAPMNAKIR
;
A
#
# COMPACT_ATOMS: atom_id res chain seq x y z
N MET A 1 40.10 -2.00 -6.70
CA MET A 1 38.97 -2.94 -6.66
C MET A 1 38.46 -3.07 -8.09
N THR A 2 38.89 -4.11 -8.79
CA THR A 2 38.41 -4.41 -10.15
C THR A 2 36.99 -4.94 -9.99
N ILE A 3 36.00 -4.20 -10.49
CA ILE A 3 34.62 -4.66 -10.50
C ILE A 3 34.59 -5.85 -11.46
N ASP A 4 34.22 -7.02 -10.93
CA ASP A 4 34.02 -8.23 -11.73
C ASP A 4 32.99 -7.89 -12.83
N GLU A 5 33.34 -8.11 -14.10
CA GLU A 5 32.47 -7.73 -15.24
C GLU A 5 31.12 -8.46 -15.23
N ASP A 6 30.94 -9.44 -14.33
CA ASP A 6 29.75 -10.27 -14.20
C ASP A 6 28.71 -9.77 -13.18
N VAL A 7 28.94 -8.63 -12.50
CA VAL A 7 27.93 -8.10 -11.56
C VAL A 7 26.70 -7.57 -12.32
N HIS A 8 25.62 -8.35 -12.33
CA HIS A 8 24.36 -7.95 -12.94
C HIS A 8 23.59 -6.95 -12.06
N PHE A 9 23.34 -5.76 -12.60
CA PHE A 9 22.53 -4.73 -11.96
C PHE A 9 21.07 -4.82 -12.43
N PRO A 10 20.14 -5.27 -11.57
CA PRO A 10 18.74 -5.42 -11.97
C PRO A 10 18.10 -4.05 -12.26
N GLU A 11 17.28 -4.02 -13.31
CA GLU A 11 16.52 -2.85 -13.71
C GLU A 11 15.02 -3.11 -13.56
N TYR A 12 14.33 -2.27 -12.80
CA TYR A 12 12.92 -2.44 -12.53
C TYR A 12 12.10 -1.35 -13.24
N ARG A 13 11.43 -1.75 -14.33
CA ARG A 13 10.50 -0.92 -15.09
C ARG A 13 9.07 -1.43 -14.95
N ALA A 14 8.11 -0.54 -15.20
CA ALA A 14 6.73 -0.96 -15.40
C ALA A 14 6.66 -1.98 -16.55
N PRO A 15 6.10 -3.19 -16.35
CA PRO A 15 5.85 -4.09 -17.46
C PRO A 15 4.91 -3.40 -18.46
N ALA A 16 5.20 -3.54 -19.76
CA ALA A 16 4.30 -3.05 -20.81
C ALA A 16 2.94 -3.76 -20.66
N GLY A 17 1.94 -3.05 -20.12
CA GLY A 17 0.60 -3.62 -19.86
C GLY A 17 0.23 -3.78 -18.38
N CYS A 18 1.15 -3.60 -17.42
CA CYS A 18 0.84 -3.63 -15.97
C CYS A 18 0.16 -2.32 -15.49
N LEU A 19 -0.66 -1.71 -16.34
CA LEU A 19 -1.52 -0.58 -16.00
C LEU A 19 -2.88 -1.03 -15.44
N GLY A 20 -3.08 -2.33 -15.22
CA GLY A 20 -4.29 -2.90 -14.63
C GLY A 20 -4.60 -2.41 -13.21
N GLY A 21 -3.62 -1.84 -12.48
CA GLY A 21 -3.85 -1.16 -11.20
C GLY A 21 -4.45 0.25 -11.31
N LEU A 22 -4.47 0.81 -12.52
CA LEU A 22 -5.19 2.04 -12.89
C LEU A 22 -6.50 1.69 -13.62
N ALA A 23 -7.06 0.50 -13.36
CA ALA A 23 -8.50 0.36 -13.45
C ALA A 23 -9.06 1.45 -12.51
N LEU A 24 -9.47 2.58 -13.09
CA LEU A 24 -10.38 3.51 -12.42
C LEU A 24 -11.38 2.61 -11.74
N PRO A 25 -11.49 2.62 -10.39
CA PRO A 25 -12.44 1.76 -9.71
C PRO A 25 -13.74 2.00 -10.46
N SER A 26 -14.31 0.96 -11.07
CA SER A 26 -15.44 1.09 -11.99
C SER A 26 -16.58 1.88 -11.32
N VAL A 27 -16.67 1.76 -10.00
CA VAL A 27 -17.47 2.58 -9.08
C VAL A 27 -17.27 4.09 -9.25
N GLY A 28 -16.03 4.57 -9.34
CA GLY A 28 -15.71 5.98 -9.56
C GLY A 28 -16.17 6.48 -10.93
N LEU A 29 -16.00 5.67 -11.98
CA LEU A 29 -16.50 6.02 -13.32
C LEU A 29 -18.03 6.08 -13.33
N THR A 30 -18.71 5.10 -12.72
CA THR A 30 -20.17 5.10 -12.59
C THR A 30 -20.65 6.31 -11.80
N GLY A 31 -19.97 6.67 -10.70
CA GLY A 31 -20.28 7.87 -9.91
C GLY A 31 -20.11 9.16 -10.71
N ILE A 32 -19.04 9.28 -11.51
CA ILE A 32 -18.80 10.43 -12.39
C ILE A 32 -19.92 10.53 -13.43
N LEU A 33 -20.29 9.43 -14.09
CA LEU A 33 -21.37 9.42 -15.09
C LEU A 33 -22.74 9.77 -14.47
N ALA A 34 -23.05 9.23 -13.29
CA ALA A 34 -24.26 9.57 -12.55
C ALA A 34 -24.29 11.05 -12.14
N GLY A 35 -23.16 11.59 -11.68
CA GLY A 35 -23.00 13.01 -11.36
C GLY A 35 -23.21 13.92 -12.58
N LEU A 36 -22.60 13.57 -13.72
CA LEU A 36 -22.78 14.26 -15.00
C LEU A 36 -24.25 14.22 -15.46
N ALA A 37 -24.92 13.07 -15.33
CA ALA A 37 -26.34 12.94 -15.66
C ALA A 37 -27.22 13.83 -14.77
N GLN A 38 -26.92 13.90 -13.47
CA GLN A 38 -27.63 14.77 -12.53
C GLN A 38 -27.40 16.26 -12.83
N ILE A 39 -26.15 16.65 -13.11
CA ILE A 39 -25.78 18.02 -13.49
C ILE A 39 -26.49 18.43 -14.79
N SER A 40 -26.58 17.51 -15.76
CA SER A 40 -27.31 17.72 -17.02
C SER A 40 -28.81 17.97 -16.78
N ARG A 41 -29.46 17.19 -15.89
CA ARG A 41 -30.87 17.38 -15.53
C ARG A 41 -31.17 18.73 -14.89
N ASN A 42 -30.18 19.35 -14.25
CA ASN A 42 -30.32 20.66 -13.61
C ASN A 42 -30.07 21.84 -14.58
N GLY A 43 -30.02 21.59 -15.90
CA GLY A 43 -29.85 22.64 -16.90
C GLY A 43 -28.44 23.22 -16.94
N ALA A 44 -27.42 22.45 -16.55
CA ALA A 44 -26.04 22.89 -16.64
C ALA A 44 -25.65 23.21 -18.08
N PRO A 45 -24.82 24.24 -18.30
CA PRO A 45 -24.42 24.63 -19.65
C PRO A 45 -23.55 23.56 -20.31
N LEU A 46 -23.71 23.38 -21.63
CA LEU A 46 -23.05 22.33 -22.41
C LEU A 46 -21.51 22.36 -22.29
N TRP A 47 -20.91 23.55 -22.24
CA TRP A 47 -19.46 23.68 -22.11
C TRP A 47 -18.94 23.03 -20.82
N LEU A 48 -19.71 23.05 -19.73
CA LEU A 48 -19.33 22.43 -18.45
C LEU A 48 -19.40 20.90 -18.54
N LEU A 49 -20.47 20.40 -19.18
CA LEU A 49 -20.67 18.96 -19.43
C LEU A 49 -19.55 18.37 -20.31
N LEU A 50 -18.94 19.17 -21.18
CA LEU A 50 -17.82 18.75 -22.03
C LEU A 50 -16.44 19.01 -21.40
N ALA A 51 -16.27 20.15 -20.72
CA ALA A 51 -14.99 20.53 -20.11
C ALA A 51 -14.58 19.57 -18.99
N LEU A 52 -15.53 19.13 -18.16
CA LEU A 52 -15.24 18.24 -17.04
C LEU A 52 -14.67 16.88 -17.49
N PRO A 53 -15.32 16.10 -18.38
CA PRO A 53 -14.76 14.83 -18.84
C PRO A 53 -13.47 15.04 -19.64
N ALA A 54 -13.36 16.10 -20.46
CA ALA A 54 -12.12 16.42 -21.17
C ALA A 54 -10.96 16.67 -20.20
N PHE A 55 -11.20 17.42 -19.13
CA PHE A 55 -10.23 17.65 -18.06
C PHE A 55 -9.84 16.35 -17.34
N LEU A 56 -10.81 15.49 -17.00
CA LEU A 56 -10.54 14.20 -16.35
C LEU A 56 -9.72 13.26 -17.25
N ILE A 57 -10.02 13.22 -18.55
CA ILE A 57 -9.24 12.46 -19.55
C ILE A 57 -7.82 13.01 -19.60
N LEU A 58 -7.65 14.33 -19.66
CA LEU A 58 -6.32 14.97 -19.66
C LEU A 58 -5.52 14.60 -18.40
N VAL A 59 -6.12 14.73 -17.22
CA VAL A 59 -5.49 14.35 -15.94
C VAL A 59 -5.11 12.87 -15.95
N PHE A 60 -6.00 11.98 -16.42
CA PHE A 60 -5.72 10.55 -16.52
C PHE A 60 -4.54 10.26 -17.46
N LEU A 61 -4.49 10.90 -18.63
CA LEU A 61 -3.37 10.76 -19.57
C LEU A 61 -2.05 11.26 -18.98
N LEU A 62 -2.07 12.41 -18.30
CA LEU A 62 -0.90 12.95 -17.62
C LEU A 62 -0.41 12.01 -16.52
N LEU A 63 -1.32 11.46 -15.70
CA LEU A 63 -0.97 10.46 -14.68
C LEU A 63 -0.39 9.20 -15.32
N ARG A 64 -0.97 8.71 -16.43
CA ARG A 64 -0.47 7.54 -17.16
C ARG A 64 0.95 7.77 -17.67
N ILE A 65 1.21 8.91 -18.31
CA ILE A 65 2.53 9.28 -18.81
C ILE A 65 3.52 9.44 -17.65
N ALA A 66 3.09 10.08 -16.56
CA ALA A 66 3.90 10.24 -15.35
C ALA A 66 4.28 8.88 -14.76
N SER A 67 3.33 7.96 -14.59
CA SER A 67 3.57 6.61 -14.06
C SER A 67 4.49 5.78 -14.95
N GLY A 68 4.38 5.89 -16.27
CA GLY A 68 5.27 5.17 -17.20
C GLY A 68 6.72 5.68 -17.21
N ARG A 69 6.97 6.88 -16.70
CA ARG A 69 8.31 7.47 -16.57
C ARG A 69 9.02 7.09 -15.28
N VAL A 70 8.33 6.45 -14.35
CA VAL A 70 8.91 6.05 -13.08
C VAL A 70 9.67 4.73 -13.27
N ALA A 71 10.89 4.65 -12.73
CA ALA A 71 11.72 3.45 -12.82
C ALA A 71 12.76 3.43 -11.70
N THR A 72 13.17 2.22 -11.31
CA THR A 72 14.28 2.00 -10.37
C THR A 72 15.43 1.37 -11.14
N PHE A 73 16.55 2.08 -11.20
CA PHE A 73 17.79 1.59 -11.80
C PHE A 73 18.78 1.32 -10.69
N THR A 74 19.38 0.14 -10.69
CA THR A 74 20.55 -0.14 -9.85
C THR A 74 21.80 0.00 -10.72
N GLY A 75 22.90 0.46 -10.13
CA GLY A 75 24.16 0.63 -10.84
C GLY A 75 25.34 0.58 -9.87
N PRO A 76 26.58 0.64 -10.38
CA PRO A 76 27.78 0.48 -9.56
C PRO A 76 27.88 1.54 -8.46
N ASP A 77 27.35 2.73 -8.71
CA ASP A 77 27.44 3.83 -7.76
C ASP A 77 26.28 3.93 -6.76
N GLY A 78 25.18 3.21 -6.99
CA GLY A 78 24.01 3.27 -6.13
C GLY A 78 22.70 2.94 -6.83
N ILE A 79 21.61 3.41 -6.22
CA ILE A 79 20.24 3.25 -6.75
C ILE A 79 19.73 4.59 -7.26
N THR A 80 19.33 4.64 -8.52
CA THR A 80 18.74 5.81 -9.16
C THR A 80 17.24 5.62 -9.30
N LEU A 81 16.48 6.51 -8.66
CA LEU A 81 15.04 6.59 -8.72
C LEU A 81 14.65 7.64 -9.75
N ARG A 82 14.09 7.19 -10.88
CA ARG A 82 13.48 8.08 -11.85
C ARG A 82 12.04 8.36 -11.43
N ARG A 83 11.71 9.64 -11.26
CA ARG A 83 10.38 10.16 -10.90
C ARG A 83 9.77 10.88 -12.11
N PRO A 84 8.47 11.20 -12.09
CA PRO A 84 7.84 11.90 -13.21
C PRO A 84 8.50 13.25 -13.55
N PHE A 85 9.09 13.92 -12.56
CA PHE A 85 9.63 15.28 -12.69
C PHE A 85 11.12 15.39 -12.31
N GLY A 86 11.85 14.28 -12.30
CA GLY A 86 13.29 14.32 -11.99
C GLY A 86 13.85 12.98 -11.58
N GLU A 87 15.13 12.97 -11.27
CA GLU A 87 15.86 11.78 -10.85
C GLU A 87 16.44 12.02 -9.46
N ARG A 88 16.46 10.97 -8.64
CA ARG A 88 17.09 10.99 -7.34
C ARG A 88 18.00 9.78 -7.23
N ARG A 89 19.29 10.02 -7.12
CA ARG A 89 20.30 8.99 -6.88
C ARG A 89 20.62 8.89 -5.40
N THR A 90 20.77 7.67 -4.91
CA THR A 90 21.22 7.36 -3.56
C THR A 90 22.43 6.44 -3.67
N ALA A 91 23.59 6.90 -3.19
CA ALA A 91 24.81 6.12 -3.26
C ALA A 91 24.74 4.92 -2.31
N TRP A 92 25.44 3.82 -2.63
CA TRP A 92 25.43 2.62 -1.78
C TRP A 92 25.80 2.89 -0.30
N PRO A 93 26.83 3.71 0.02
CA PRO A 93 27.17 4.02 1.41
C PRO A 93 26.11 4.84 2.15
N ASP A 94 25.29 5.59 1.41
CA ASP A 94 24.20 6.40 1.99
C ASP A 94 22.93 5.59 2.26
N ILE A 95 22.87 4.33 1.81
CA ILE A 95 21.73 3.45 2.09
C ILE A 95 21.90 2.86 3.48
N GLN A 96 20.87 3.02 4.32
CA GLN A 96 20.85 2.53 5.70
C GLN A 96 20.09 1.21 5.83
N ALA A 97 19.03 1.02 5.04
CA ALA A 97 18.28 -0.23 4.99
C ALA A 97 17.45 -0.33 3.70
N ILE A 98 17.23 -1.57 3.26
CA ILE A 98 16.26 -1.91 2.21
C ILE A 98 15.24 -2.86 2.83
N GLU A 99 13.97 -2.47 2.90
CA GLU A 99 12.91 -3.22 3.59
C GLU A 99 11.72 -3.49 2.68
N ILE A 100 11.14 -4.68 2.83
CA ILE A 100 9.83 -5.01 2.25
C ILE A 100 8.77 -4.58 3.25
N HIS A 101 7.79 -3.82 2.78
CA HIS A 101 6.66 -3.38 3.57
C HIS A 101 5.36 -3.91 2.96
N SER A 102 4.48 -4.44 3.82
CA SER A 102 3.14 -4.83 3.40
C SER A 102 2.20 -3.62 3.37
N ASN A 103 1.40 -3.51 2.32
CA ASN A 103 0.31 -2.56 2.22
C ASN A 103 -0.91 -3.11 2.96
N PRO A 104 -1.36 -2.48 4.06
CA PRO A 104 -2.51 -2.97 4.81
C PRO A 104 -3.81 -2.93 4.00
N SER A 105 -3.92 -2.01 3.04
CA SER A 105 -5.11 -1.87 2.20
C SER A 105 -5.29 -3.02 1.22
N ALA A 106 -4.23 -3.78 0.91
CA ALA A 106 -4.32 -4.92 0.01
C ALA A 106 -5.10 -6.11 0.58
N VAL A 107 -5.40 -6.10 1.88
CA VAL A 107 -6.31 -7.10 2.49
C VAL A 107 -7.75 -6.92 2.01
N ALA A 108 -8.16 -5.68 1.71
CA ALA A 108 -9.52 -5.38 1.27
C ALA A 108 -9.68 -5.44 -0.26
N ASP A 109 -8.59 -5.33 -1.01
CA ASP A 109 -8.60 -5.26 -2.47
C ASP A 109 -7.39 -5.99 -3.06
N SER A 110 -7.65 -7.13 -3.73
CA SER A 110 -6.63 -7.91 -4.46
C SER A 110 -6.04 -7.15 -5.67
N GLY A 111 -6.73 -6.09 -6.10
CA GLY A 111 -6.27 -5.09 -7.06
C GLY A 111 -5.16 -4.18 -6.53
N MET A 112 -4.86 -4.19 -5.23
CA MET A 112 -3.79 -3.37 -4.64
C MET A 112 -2.46 -4.11 -4.52
N ILE A 113 -1.36 -3.35 -4.57
CA ILE A 113 -0.01 -3.88 -4.33
C ILE A 113 0.07 -4.37 -2.88
N ALA A 114 0.27 -5.67 -2.67
CA ALA A 114 0.33 -6.28 -1.34
C ALA A 114 1.63 -5.96 -0.61
N GLU A 115 2.76 -5.96 -1.32
CA GLU A 115 4.06 -5.66 -0.75
C GLU A 115 4.87 -4.77 -1.69
N PHE A 116 5.60 -3.82 -1.13
CA PHE A 116 6.44 -2.89 -1.86
C PHE A 116 7.77 -2.69 -1.13
N VAL A 117 8.79 -2.31 -1.88
CA VAL A 117 10.14 -2.15 -1.33
C VAL A 117 10.42 -0.68 -1.04
N VAL A 118 11.04 -0.46 0.10
CA VAL A 118 11.45 0.84 0.60
C VAL A 118 12.94 0.83 0.85
N LEU A 119 13.59 1.90 0.42
CA LEU A 119 14.95 2.24 0.79
C LEU A 119 14.92 3.35 1.85
N TYR A 120 15.81 3.24 2.83
CA TYR A 120 16.08 4.31 3.79
C TYR A 120 17.44 4.93 3.49
N ASP A 121 17.47 6.23 3.26
CA ASP A 121 18.71 6.98 3.04
C ASP A 121 19.42 7.31 4.37
N ARG A 122 20.55 8.01 4.27
CA ARG A 122 21.39 8.44 5.40
C ARG A 122 20.66 9.33 6.40
N ASP A 123 19.61 10.02 5.98
CA ASP A 123 18.76 10.85 6.86
C ASP A 123 17.61 10.03 7.48
N GLY A 124 17.54 8.72 7.18
CA GLY A 124 16.41 7.86 7.49
C GLY A 124 15.11 8.26 6.80
N ARG A 125 15.19 8.97 5.66
CA ARG A 125 14.01 9.25 4.83
C ARG A 125 13.65 7.99 4.06
N ARG A 126 12.35 7.73 4.03
CA ARG A 126 11.76 6.61 3.31
C ARG A 126 11.60 6.95 1.83
N LEU A 127 12.21 6.13 0.99
CA LEU A 127 12.15 6.21 -0.46
C LEU A 127 11.49 4.93 -1.00
N LEU A 128 10.27 5.04 -1.51
CA LEU A 128 9.63 3.94 -2.21
C LEU A 128 10.42 3.63 -3.48
N LEU A 129 10.72 2.35 -3.74
CA LEU A 129 11.34 1.88 -4.97
C LEU A 129 10.24 1.54 -5.99
N PRO A 130 9.99 2.38 -7.01
CA PRO A 130 8.94 2.15 -7.98
C PRO A 130 9.18 0.86 -8.76
N HIS A 131 8.10 0.14 -9.06
CA HIS A 131 8.12 -1.13 -9.80
C HIS A 131 8.92 -2.27 -9.15
N LEU A 132 9.44 -2.10 -7.94
CA LEU A 132 9.95 -3.18 -7.11
C LEU A 132 8.90 -3.53 -6.05
N ASN A 133 7.91 -4.32 -6.47
CA ASN A 133 6.76 -4.70 -5.66
C ASN A 133 6.16 -6.05 -6.09
N SER A 134 5.26 -6.59 -5.28
CA SER A 134 4.73 -7.95 -5.45
C SER A 134 3.86 -8.15 -6.69
N LYS A 135 3.45 -7.08 -7.38
CA LYS A 135 2.70 -7.16 -8.64
C LYS A 135 3.57 -7.15 -9.87
N THR A 136 4.72 -6.49 -9.79
CA THR A 136 5.61 -6.30 -10.94
C THR A 136 6.78 -7.28 -10.95
N VAL A 137 7.18 -7.79 -9.79
CA VAL A 137 8.32 -8.71 -9.64
C VAL A 137 7.83 -10.04 -9.09
N PHE A 138 8.03 -11.11 -9.88
CA PHE A 138 7.83 -12.48 -9.41
C PHE A 138 8.99 -12.84 -8.48
N GLY A 139 8.69 -13.40 -7.30
CA GLY A 139 9.73 -13.71 -6.31
C GLY A 139 10.34 -12.46 -5.66
N LEU A 140 9.54 -11.42 -5.37
CA LEU A 140 9.99 -10.15 -4.77
C LEU A 140 11.02 -10.30 -3.62
N HIS A 141 10.84 -11.31 -2.76
CA HIS A 141 11.73 -11.54 -1.63
C HIS A 141 13.14 -11.97 -2.05
N GLU A 142 13.26 -12.79 -3.09
CA GLU A 142 14.55 -13.22 -3.64
C GLU A 142 15.28 -12.05 -4.30
N ASP A 143 14.57 -11.26 -5.08
CA ASP A 143 15.11 -10.06 -5.71
C ASP A 143 15.60 -9.02 -4.69
N VAL A 144 14.84 -8.82 -3.61
CA VAL A 144 15.26 -7.92 -2.53
C VAL A 144 16.43 -8.50 -1.73
N ALA A 145 16.53 -9.81 -1.58
CA ALA A 145 17.69 -10.45 -0.95
C ALA A 145 18.95 -10.19 -1.79
N ARG A 146 18.90 -10.42 -3.11
CA ARG A 146 20.00 -10.10 -4.03
C ARG A 146 20.38 -8.61 -4.00
N LEU A 147 19.37 -7.72 -3.94
CA LEU A 147 19.62 -6.29 -3.85
C LEU A 147 20.30 -5.88 -2.52
N ARG A 148 19.98 -6.57 -1.42
CA ARG A 148 20.66 -6.36 -0.13
C ARG A 148 22.08 -6.88 -0.15
N GLU A 149 22.32 -8.06 -0.72
CA GLU A 149 23.67 -8.61 -0.91
C GLU A 149 24.54 -7.65 -1.73
N LEU A 150 23.99 -7.12 -2.83
CA LEU A 150 24.68 -6.11 -3.65
C LEU A 150 25.00 -4.84 -2.87
N TRP A 151 24.05 -4.35 -2.05
CA TRP A 151 24.28 -3.20 -1.17
C TRP A 151 25.37 -3.49 -0.13
N GLU A 152 25.34 -4.65 0.52
CA GLU A 152 26.33 -5.05 1.52
C GLU A 152 27.74 -5.13 0.92
N HIS A 153 27.84 -5.56 -0.33
CA HIS A 153 29.10 -5.61 -1.07
C HIS A 153 29.61 -4.20 -1.47
N LEU A 154 28.72 -3.31 -1.92
CA LEU A 154 29.11 -2.02 -2.51
C LEU A 154 29.09 -0.83 -1.53
N ARG A 155 28.54 -0.97 -0.33
CA ARG A 155 28.48 0.13 0.67
C ARG A 155 29.84 0.54 1.24
N GLY A 156 30.89 -0.26 1.01
CA GLY A 156 32.24 -0.05 1.52
C GLY A 156 32.46 -0.63 2.91
N GLU A 157 33.73 -0.93 3.23
CA GLU A 157 34.15 -1.52 4.51
C GLU A 157 33.94 -0.56 5.69
N ASP A 158 34.06 0.75 5.44
CA ASP A 158 33.86 1.82 6.43
C ASP A 158 32.38 2.11 6.73
N TRP A 159 31.45 1.33 6.17
CA TRP A 159 30.04 1.56 6.39
C TRP A 159 29.67 1.23 7.84
N VAL A 160 29.04 2.20 8.53
CA VAL A 160 28.54 2.05 9.89
C VAL A 160 27.07 2.44 9.93
N ALA A 161 26.24 1.59 10.54
CA ALA A 161 24.84 1.89 10.78
C ALA A 161 24.71 3.12 11.70
N LEU A 162 23.96 4.12 11.27
CA LEU A 162 23.71 5.31 12.09
C LEU A 162 22.62 5.00 13.13
N PRO A 163 22.93 5.06 14.45
CA PRO A 163 21.99 4.63 15.49
C PRO A 163 20.70 5.47 15.50
N GLU A 164 20.81 6.77 15.25
CA GLU A 164 19.66 7.69 15.15
C GLU A 164 18.72 7.31 14.00
N VAL A 165 19.29 6.89 12.87
CA VAL A 165 18.54 6.46 11.69
C VAL A 165 17.89 5.10 11.94
N ALA A 166 18.62 4.16 12.55
CA ALA A 166 18.07 2.88 12.95
C ALA A 166 16.86 3.04 13.88
N GLU A 167 16.93 3.95 14.85
CA GLU A 167 15.81 4.26 15.73
C GLU A 167 14.62 4.87 14.96
N LYS A 168 14.89 5.78 14.03
CA LYS A 168 13.86 6.38 13.15
C LYS A 168 13.17 5.34 12.26
N ILE A 169 13.94 4.41 11.69
CA ILE A 169 13.41 3.27 10.93
C ILE A 169 12.53 2.40 11.83
N ALA A 170 13.02 2.05 13.03
CA ALA A 170 12.26 1.26 14.00
C ALA A 170 10.95 1.95 14.45
N ARG A 171 10.96 3.28 14.66
CA ARG A 171 9.75 4.07 14.95
C ARG A 171 8.76 4.01 13.79
N THR A 172 9.25 4.19 12.56
CA THR A 172 8.43 4.12 11.33
C THR A 172 7.79 2.75 11.18
N ARG A 173 8.55 1.67 11.41
CA ARG A 173 8.05 0.28 11.40
C ARG A 173 6.93 0.07 12.43
N ARG A 174 7.08 0.58 13.65
CA ARG A 174 6.04 0.53 14.70
C ARG A 174 4.77 1.29 14.26
N GLY A 175 4.94 2.47 13.67
CA GLY A 175 3.83 3.27 13.14
C GLY A 175 3.02 2.54 12.07
N MET A 176 3.68 1.92 11.08
CA MET A 176 3.01 1.17 10.03
C MET A 176 2.29 -0.08 10.54
N ARG A 177 2.86 -0.79 11.53
CA ARG A 177 2.17 -1.91 12.19
C ARG A 177 0.87 -1.45 12.87
N ARG A 178 0.88 -0.28 13.51
CA ARG A 178 -0.32 0.30 14.12
C ARG A 178 -1.36 0.72 13.08
N GLN A 179 -0.91 1.35 12.00
CA GLN A 179 -1.78 1.72 10.87
C GLN A 179 -2.45 0.49 10.24
N ARG A 180 -1.74 -0.64 10.12
CA ARG A 180 -2.33 -1.90 9.61
C ARG A 180 -3.52 -2.36 10.46
N GLY A 181 -3.39 -2.35 11.79
CA GLY A 181 -4.50 -2.69 12.68
C GLY A 181 -5.70 -1.76 12.52
N LEU A 182 -5.45 -0.45 12.36
CA LEU A 182 -6.50 0.55 12.14
C LEU A 182 -7.20 0.36 10.78
N VAL A 183 -6.44 0.21 9.69
CA VAL A 183 -7.00 0.03 8.34
C VAL A 183 -7.84 -1.25 8.28
N VAL A 184 -7.35 -2.36 8.84
CA VAL A 184 -8.12 -3.61 8.92
C VAL A 184 -9.38 -3.41 9.75
N GLY A 185 -9.29 -2.74 10.90
CA GLY A 185 -10.46 -2.44 11.74
C GLY A 185 -11.51 -1.58 11.03
N VAL A 186 -11.07 -0.53 10.32
CA VAL A 186 -11.94 0.34 9.51
C VAL A 186 -12.58 -0.43 8.36
N ALA A 187 -11.82 -1.26 7.64
CA ALA A 187 -12.34 -2.06 6.53
C ALA A 187 -13.43 -3.03 7.01
N VAL A 188 -13.18 -3.75 8.11
CA VAL A 188 -14.16 -4.68 8.69
C VAL A 188 -15.37 -3.93 9.23
N GLY A 189 -15.16 -2.85 9.98
CA GLY A 189 -16.25 -2.03 10.52
C GLY A 189 -17.11 -1.40 9.43
N GLY A 190 -16.48 -0.90 8.36
CA GLY A 190 -17.15 -0.38 7.18
C GLY A 190 -17.95 -1.45 6.44
N GLY A 191 -17.41 -2.66 6.29
CA GLY A 191 -18.14 -3.81 5.73
C GLY A 191 -19.40 -4.17 6.54
N VAL A 192 -19.29 -4.22 7.86
CA VAL A 192 -20.43 -4.48 8.76
C VAL A 192 -21.47 -3.35 8.66
N ALA A 193 -21.04 -2.10 8.65
CA ALA A 193 -21.93 -0.95 8.50
C ALA A 193 -22.64 -0.95 7.15
N MET A 194 -21.95 -1.32 6.06
CA MET A 194 -22.53 -1.41 4.72
C MET A 194 -23.58 -2.53 4.64
N VAL A 195 -23.30 -3.71 5.20
CA VAL A 195 -24.29 -4.80 5.29
C VAL A 195 -25.50 -4.38 6.12
N GLY A 196 -25.27 -3.75 7.27
CA GLY A 196 -26.34 -3.21 8.11
C GLY A 196 -27.20 -2.17 7.38
N LEU A 197 -26.57 -1.26 6.63
CA LEU A 197 -27.25 -0.27 5.80
C LEU A 197 -28.09 -0.93 4.70
N VAL A 198 -27.57 -1.93 4.00
CA VAL A 198 -28.32 -2.67 2.97
C VAL A 198 -29.52 -3.38 3.59
N LEU A 199 -29.32 -4.09 4.71
CA LEU A 199 -30.40 -4.78 5.43
C LEU A 199 -31.46 -3.80 5.97
N PHE A 200 -31.07 -2.57 6.29
CA PHE A 200 -31.98 -1.50 6.69
C PHE A 200 -32.73 -0.89 5.50
N LEU A 201 -32.07 -0.68 4.36
CA LEU A 201 -32.68 -0.09 3.17
C LEU A 201 -33.73 -1.01 2.53
N VAL A 202 -33.55 -2.33 2.57
CA VAL A 202 -34.53 -3.29 2.01
C VAL A 202 -35.94 -3.08 2.57
N PRO A 203 -36.19 -3.11 3.90
CA PRO A 203 -37.53 -2.91 4.46
C PRO A 203 -38.06 -1.48 4.29
N VAL A 204 -37.18 -0.47 4.20
CA VAL A 204 -37.58 0.91 3.83
C VAL A 204 -38.12 0.94 2.39
N LEU A 205 -37.43 0.29 1.46
CA LEU A 205 -37.80 0.30 0.04
C LEU A 205 -39.02 -0.59 -0.27
N THR A 206 -39.28 -1.62 0.54
CA THR A 206 -40.44 -2.51 0.36
C THR A 206 -41.71 -2.03 1.07
N GLY A 207 -41.68 -0.89 1.77
CA GLY A 207 -42.81 -0.41 2.58
C GLY A 207 -43.07 -1.24 3.84
N ALA A 208 -42.18 -2.19 4.17
CA ALA A 208 -42.31 -3.02 5.37
C ALA A 208 -42.24 -2.19 6.67
N LEU A 209 -41.78 -0.94 6.58
CA LEU A 209 -41.70 0.01 7.69
C LEU A 209 -42.82 1.08 7.68
N ASP A 210 -43.82 0.99 6.80
CA ASP A 210 -44.88 2.00 6.69
C ASP A 210 -45.75 2.15 7.97
N GLY A 211 -45.70 1.16 8.87
CA GLY A 211 -46.35 1.21 10.19
C GLY A 211 -45.46 1.71 11.34
N VAL A 212 -44.18 2.02 11.09
CA VAL A 212 -43.22 2.46 12.11
C VAL A 212 -43.09 3.98 12.01
N GLY A 213 -43.41 4.70 13.09
CA GLY A 213 -43.46 6.17 13.11
C GLY A 213 -42.22 6.85 12.49
N VAL A 214 -42.45 8.03 11.89
CA VAL A 214 -41.53 8.79 11.01
C VAL A 214 -40.16 9.10 11.66
N ASP A 215 -40.05 9.00 12.99
CA ASP A 215 -38.83 9.30 13.75
C ASP A 215 -37.86 8.11 13.91
N ALA A 216 -38.29 6.89 13.62
CA ALA A 216 -37.47 5.68 13.79
C ALA A 216 -36.30 5.52 12.78
N PRO A 217 -36.44 5.85 11.48
CA PRO A 217 -35.41 5.59 10.48
C PRO A 217 -34.03 6.22 10.74
N PRO A 218 -33.91 7.51 11.13
CA PRO A 218 -32.60 8.11 11.39
C PRO A 218 -31.91 7.54 12.64
N LEU A 219 -32.66 7.17 13.68
CA LEU A 219 -32.11 6.53 14.89
C LEU A 219 -31.52 5.15 14.59
N VAL A 220 -32.19 4.36 13.75
CA VAL A 220 -31.70 3.03 13.34
C VAL A 220 -30.44 3.16 12.49
N ALA A 221 -30.38 4.12 11.55
CA ALA A 221 -29.19 4.39 10.75
C ALA A 221 -27.98 4.79 11.62
N VAL A 222 -28.18 5.66 12.61
CA VAL A 222 -27.13 6.04 13.58
C VAL A 222 -26.70 4.84 14.42
N GLY A 223 -27.63 3.97 14.81
CA GLY A 223 -27.34 2.72 15.53
C GLY A 223 -26.40 1.79 14.75
N PHE A 224 -26.64 1.58 13.46
CA PHE A 224 -25.78 0.74 12.62
C PHE A 224 -24.37 1.30 12.46
N VAL A 225 -24.23 2.61 12.28
CA VAL A 225 -22.91 3.27 12.21
C VAL A 225 -22.16 3.13 13.53
N ALA A 226 -22.83 3.33 14.67
CA ALA A 226 -22.24 3.19 15.99
C ALA A 226 -21.78 1.75 16.28
N VAL A 227 -22.62 0.76 15.96
CA VAL A 227 -22.30 -0.66 16.14
C VAL A 227 -21.16 -1.09 15.20
N GLY A 228 -21.20 -0.70 13.93
CA GLY A 228 -20.13 -0.97 12.97
C GLY A 228 -18.79 -0.36 13.38
N GLY A 229 -18.81 0.88 13.87
CA GLY A 229 -17.64 1.54 14.44
C GLY A 229 -17.08 0.83 15.67
N ALA A 230 -17.94 0.41 16.61
CA ALA A 230 -17.54 -0.32 17.81
C ALA A 230 -16.91 -1.68 17.49
N VAL A 231 -17.54 -2.46 16.58
CA VAL A 231 -17.01 -3.76 16.13
C VAL A 231 -15.67 -3.58 15.42
N GLY A 232 -15.56 -2.60 14.52
CA GLY A 232 -14.32 -2.27 13.82
C GLY A 232 -13.18 -1.89 14.77
N ALA A 233 -13.48 -1.08 15.79
CA ALA A 233 -12.50 -0.67 16.80
C ALA A 233 -12.01 -1.86 17.65
N VAL A 234 -12.92 -2.72 18.11
CA VAL A 234 -12.58 -3.91 18.94
C VAL A 234 -11.75 -4.90 18.14
N LEU A 235 -12.14 -5.22 16.89
CA LEU A 235 -11.40 -6.14 16.03
C LEU A 235 -10.04 -5.56 15.62
N GLY A 236 -9.97 -4.26 15.33
CA GLY A 236 -8.73 -3.55 15.05
C GLY A 236 -7.75 -3.61 16.23
N GLN A 237 -8.22 -3.35 17.46
CA GLN A 237 -7.42 -3.46 18.67
C GLN A 237 -6.95 -4.89 18.94
N ARG A 238 -7.81 -5.90 18.76
CA ARG A 238 -7.46 -7.31 18.98
C ARG A 238 -6.43 -7.81 17.99
N SER A 239 -6.54 -7.42 16.72
CA SER A 239 -5.55 -7.72 15.68
C SER A 239 -4.19 -7.09 15.99
N ALA A 240 -4.19 -5.81 16.41
CA ALA A 240 -2.96 -5.13 16.83
C ALA A 240 -2.27 -5.79 18.03
N ARG A 241 -3.04 -6.26 19.02
CA ARG A 241 -2.49 -6.99 20.19
C ARG A 241 -1.88 -8.34 19.80
N ARG A 242 -2.59 -9.14 18.99
CA ARG A 242 -2.08 -10.44 18.51
C ARG A 242 -0.77 -10.29 17.73
N GLY A 243 -0.65 -9.25 16.91
CA GLY A 243 0.60 -8.96 16.19
C GLY A 243 1.77 -8.59 17.10
N GLY A 244 1.51 -7.94 18.24
CA GLY A 244 2.52 -7.63 19.24
C GLY A 244 2.98 -8.86 20.03
N GLU A 245 2.05 -9.73 20.42
CA GLU A 245 2.35 -10.97 21.16
C GLU A 245 3.16 -11.96 20.32
N ALA A 246 2.81 -12.14 19.03
CA ALA A 246 3.57 -13.00 18.14
C ALA A 246 5.02 -12.51 17.95
N ALA A 247 5.21 -11.18 17.83
CA ALA A 247 6.54 -10.59 17.72
C ALA A 247 7.37 -10.74 19.01
N ARG A 248 6.74 -10.61 20.19
CA ARG A 248 7.42 -10.84 21.48
C ARG A 248 7.80 -12.30 21.66
N ARG A 249 6.89 -13.23 21.37
CA ARG A 249 7.19 -14.67 21.41
C ARG A 249 8.32 -15.07 20.47
N ALA A 250 8.44 -14.43 19.31
CA ALA A 250 9.55 -14.65 18.39
C ALA A 250 10.89 -14.09 18.92
N ALA A 251 10.86 -13.00 19.69
CA ALA A 251 12.04 -12.42 20.31
C ALA A 251 12.49 -13.19 21.57
N ASP A 252 11.54 -13.73 22.34
CA ASP A 252 11.80 -14.51 23.56
C ASP A 252 12.00 -16.01 23.26
N ALA A 253 11.81 -16.45 22.02
CA ALA A 253 12.08 -17.83 21.64
C ALA A 253 13.58 -18.08 21.81
N PRO A 254 14.00 -18.94 22.76
CA PRO A 254 15.41 -19.27 22.92
C PRO A 254 15.92 -19.81 21.59
N ASP A 255 17.12 -19.38 21.21
CA ASP A 255 17.79 -19.74 19.97
C ASP A 255 17.86 -21.27 19.88
N ARG A 256 16.82 -21.88 19.30
CA ARG A 256 16.69 -23.33 19.23
C ARG A 256 17.79 -23.75 18.28
N PRO A 257 18.78 -24.55 18.73
CA PRO A 257 19.84 -25.01 17.85
C PRO A 257 19.17 -25.65 16.65
N ALA A 258 19.54 -25.17 15.46
CA ALA A 258 19.00 -25.67 14.20
C ALA A 258 19.02 -27.20 14.25
N PRO A 259 17.91 -27.89 13.89
CA PRO A 259 17.85 -29.33 13.95
C PRO A 259 19.03 -29.87 13.15
N MET A 260 20.00 -30.43 13.87
CA MET A 260 21.22 -30.97 13.31
C MET A 260 20.77 -32.12 12.43
N ASN A 261 20.77 -31.90 11.12
CA ASN A 261 20.37 -32.87 10.11
C ASN A 261 21.24 -34.13 10.33
N ALA A 262 20.67 -35.10 11.05
CA ALA A 262 21.26 -36.40 11.20
C ALA A 262 21.26 -37.04 9.81
N LYS A 263 22.42 -36.97 9.15
CA LYS A 263 22.70 -37.70 7.92
C LYS A 263 22.31 -39.16 8.15
N ILE A 264 21.27 -39.59 7.44
CA ILE A 264 20.97 -41.01 7.22
C ILE A 264 22.15 -41.54 6.39
N ARG A 265 22.90 -42.46 6.97
CA ARG A 265 23.90 -43.29 6.30
C ARG A 265 23.22 -44.41 5.55
#